data_AF-A0A9E3WSQ0-F1
#
_entry.id   AF-A0A9E3WSQ0-F1
#
_cell.length_a   1.000
_cell.length_b   1.000
_cell.length_c   1.000
_cell.angle_alpha   90.00
_cell.angle_beta   90.00
_cell.angle_gamma   90.00
#
_symmetry.space_group_name_H-M   'P 1'
#
loop_
_entity.id
_entity.type
_entity.pdbx_description
1 polymer ?
#
loop_
_entity_poly.entity_id
_entity_poly.type
_entity_poly.pdbx_seq_one_letter_code
_entity_poly.pdbx_strand_id
1 'polypeptide(L)'
;MTKNIGNILLEKDILLESGTNEVEVLVFRVGAYRLGINVAKVREILSAQKVTQLPKAHKSIVGCFRLRDFVVPCVSLHRHLNQPAPSPADCKLILTEFNRSQSAFVVDEVERIHRISWEQILPAPALVTAVASPITAVTCLEGGLVIMLDFETITAEISQEASEGGAVENPHDVARGQVRVVVADDSATVRRAVEATLRNSGYTQVTSFEHGAQAWNWLKDRLNETGDVRQVVDLVISDVEMPSMDGFHLTRNIKEHPQLRNVPVVLYSSIVTPDNHKKG
;
A
#
# COMPACT_ATOMS: atom_id res chain seq x y z
N MET A 1 12.46 20.74 28.11
CA MET A 1 11.15 20.12 28.42
C MET A 1 10.90 19.03 27.40
N THR A 2 11.04 17.78 27.84
CA THR A 2 11.03 16.57 27.03
C THR A 2 9.59 16.26 26.64
N LYS A 3 9.19 16.52 25.39
CA LYS A 3 7.88 16.07 24.89
C LYS A 3 7.92 14.56 24.71
N ASN A 4 7.03 13.88 25.41
CA ASN A 4 6.86 12.43 25.40
C ASN A 4 6.35 12.00 24.01
N ILE A 5 7.14 11.21 23.27
CA ILE A 5 6.88 10.82 21.88
C ILE A 5 5.59 10.00 21.73
N GLY A 6 5.11 9.36 22.80
CA GLY A 6 3.90 8.54 22.81
C GLY A 6 2.58 9.28 22.51
N ASN A 7 2.55 10.62 22.62
CA ASN A 7 1.31 11.40 22.40
C ASN A 7 1.28 12.18 21.07
N ILE A 8 2.31 12.07 20.21
CA ILE A 8 2.40 12.91 19.00
C ILE A 8 1.38 12.52 17.91
N LEU A 9 0.84 11.30 17.96
CA LEU A 9 -0.11 10.80 16.94
C LEU A 9 -1.60 11.06 17.28
N LEU A 10 -1.91 11.59 18.47
CA LEU A 10 -3.30 11.82 18.90
C LEU A 10 -3.83 13.24 18.59
N GLU A 11 -2.97 14.15 18.16
CA GLU A 11 -3.35 15.51 17.71
C GLU A 11 -2.69 15.81 16.37
N LYS A 12 -3.16 15.19 15.30
CA LYS A 12 -3.04 15.77 13.97
C LYS A 12 -4.35 15.54 13.25
N ASP A 13 -4.99 16.64 12.87
CA ASP A 13 -5.65 16.72 11.58
C ASP A 13 -4.65 16.12 10.57
N ILE A 14 -4.82 14.83 10.25
CA ILE A 14 -4.14 14.20 9.13
C ILE A 14 -4.74 14.90 7.93
N LEU A 15 -4.18 16.06 7.59
CA LEU A 15 -4.44 16.77 6.37
C LEU A 15 -3.92 15.86 5.27
N LEU A 16 -4.75 14.90 4.86
CA LEU A 16 -4.90 14.51 3.47
C LEU A 16 -5.40 15.75 2.70
N GLU A 17 -4.66 16.86 2.75
CA GLU A 17 -4.87 17.98 1.83
C GLU A 17 -4.32 17.50 0.49
N SER A 18 -5.19 16.79 -0.23
CA SER A 18 -5.08 16.56 -1.66
C SER A 18 -4.73 17.89 -2.33
N GLY A 19 -3.47 18.04 -2.75
CA GLY A 19 -2.98 19.26 -3.40
C GLY A 19 -1.52 19.64 -3.11
N THR A 20 -0.87 19.14 -2.06
CA THR A 20 0.49 19.60 -1.71
C THR A 20 1.64 18.84 -2.36
N ASN A 21 1.39 17.74 -3.09
CA ASN A 21 2.42 16.87 -3.70
C ASN A 21 3.52 16.43 -2.70
N GLU A 22 3.16 16.26 -1.43
CA GLU A 22 4.05 15.86 -0.35
C GLU A 22 3.50 14.65 0.40
N VAL A 23 4.39 13.89 1.03
CA VAL A 23 4.06 12.72 1.85
C VAL A 23 4.80 12.79 3.19
N GLU A 24 4.13 12.36 4.26
CA GLU A 24 4.73 12.21 5.58
C GLU A 24 5.28 10.79 5.74
N VAL A 25 6.59 10.66 5.93
CA VAL A 25 7.30 9.38 6.08
C VAL A 25 7.80 9.24 7.53
N LEU A 26 7.40 8.16 8.20
CA LEU A 26 7.97 7.77 9.48
C LEU A 26 9.26 6.99 9.24
N VAL A 27 10.38 7.51 9.74
CA VAL A 27 11.70 6.88 9.61
C VAL A 27 12.03 6.10 10.88
N PHE A 28 12.53 4.86 10.71
CA PHE A 28 12.84 3.94 11.80
C PHE A 28 14.03 3.04 11.45
N ARG A 29 14.56 2.30 12.44
CA ARG A 29 15.70 1.38 12.26
C ARG A 29 15.36 -0.07 12.53
N VAL A 30 15.96 -0.95 11.71
CA VAL A 30 15.96 -2.41 11.89
C VAL A 30 17.33 -2.94 11.50
N GLY A 31 18.12 -3.36 12.48
CA GLY A 31 19.50 -3.80 12.31
C GLY A 31 20.34 -2.74 11.60
N ALA A 32 20.94 -3.10 10.48
CA ALA A 32 21.74 -2.19 9.68
C ALA A 32 20.92 -1.21 8.80
N TYR A 33 19.59 -1.37 8.73
CA TYR A 33 18.76 -0.63 7.80
C TYR A 33 18.05 0.57 8.43
N ARG A 34 18.06 1.68 7.68
CA ARG A 34 17.22 2.85 7.93
C ARG A 34 16.05 2.81 6.94
N LEU A 35 14.85 2.68 7.48
CA LEU A 35 13.64 2.31 6.75
C LEU A 35 12.57 3.37 6.92
N GLY A 36 11.62 3.41 5.98
CA GLY A 36 10.52 4.37 5.95
C GLY A 36 9.18 3.71 5.67
N ILE A 37 8.13 4.27 6.27
CA ILE A 37 6.72 3.93 5.99
C ILE A 37 5.92 5.24 5.83
N ASN A 38 4.93 5.25 4.94
CA ASN A 38 3.95 6.33 4.88
C ASN A 38 3.18 6.39 6.21
N VAL A 39 3.16 7.56 6.86
CA VAL A 39 2.45 7.79 8.13
C VAL A 39 0.95 7.50 8.01
N ALA A 40 0.36 7.64 6.83
CA ALA A 40 -1.04 7.27 6.60
C ALA A 40 -1.35 5.83 7.04
N LYS A 41 -0.39 4.91 6.89
CA LYS A 41 -0.51 3.49 7.27
C LYS A 41 -0.21 3.23 8.75
N VAL A 42 0.28 4.22 9.50
CA VAL A 42 0.69 4.09 10.90
C VAL A 42 -0.41 4.59 11.81
N ARG A 43 -0.87 3.71 12.71
CA ARG A 43 -1.87 4.04 13.72
C ARG A 43 -1.26 4.61 14.98
N GLU A 44 -0.26 3.92 15.54
CA GLU A 44 0.47 4.37 16.73
C GLU A 44 1.82 3.68 16.88
N ILE A 45 2.72 4.27 17.69
CA ILE A 45 3.99 3.66 18.08
C ILE A 45 3.86 3.18 19.53
N LEU A 46 4.06 1.89 19.74
CA LEU A 46 3.96 1.26 21.04
C LEU A 46 5.35 0.90 21.57
N SER A 47 5.46 0.79 22.89
CA SER A 47 6.60 0.10 23.49
C SER A 47 6.43 -1.41 23.38
N ALA A 48 7.51 -2.17 23.56
CA ALA A 48 7.48 -3.63 23.54
C ALA A 48 6.31 -4.20 24.37
N GLN A 49 5.55 -5.11 23.75
CA GLN A 49 4.40 -5.77 24.37
C GLN A 49 4.76 -7.21 24.71
N LYS A 50 4.14 -7.76 25.76
CA LYS A 50 4.22 -9.19 26.05
C LYS A 50 3.38 -9.94 25.01
N VAL A 51 4.05 -10.75 24.19
CA VAL A 51 3.43 -11.51 23.11
C VAL A 51 3.16 -12.97 23.51
N THR A 52 2.05 -13.52 23.03
CA THR A 52 1.70 -14.93 23.12
C THR A 52 2.07 -15.62 21.81
N GLN A 53 2.88 -16.68 21.90
CA GLN A 53 3.31 -17.42 20.72
C GLN A 53 2.15 -18.20 20.09
N LEU A 54 2.12 -18.21 18.76
CA LEU A 54 1.11 -18.93 17.98
C LEU A 54 1.71 -20.23 17.41
N PRO A 55 1.00 -21.37 17.53
CA PRO A 55 1.46 -22.62 16.92
C PRO A 55 1.40 -22.51 15.39
N LYS A 56 2.40 -23.11 14.70
CA LYS A 56 2.49 -23.17 13.22
C LYS A 56 2.51 -21.80 12.51
N ALA A 57 2.83 -20.72 13.21
CA ALA A 57 2.93 -19.40 12.60
C ALA A 57 4.14 -19.27 11.67
N HIS A 58 4.05 -18.37 10.68
CA HIS A 58 5.18 -18.02 9.82
C HIS A 58 6.38 -17.52 10.66
N LYS A 59 7.61 -17.78 10.20
CA LYS A 59 8.86 -17.47 10.96
C LYS A 59 8.95 -16.01 11.43
N SER A 60 8.41 -15.09 10.64
CA SER A 60 8.42 -13.65 10.95
C SER A 60 7.40 -13.26 12.01
N ILE A 61 6.41 -14.09 12.32
CA ILE A 61 5.44 -13.85 13.39
C ILE A 61 6.09 -14.22 14.73
N VAL A 62 6.19 -13.26 15.63
CA VAL A 62 6.66 -13.48 17.01
C VAL A 62 5.53 -14.03 17.88
N GLY A 63 4.29 -13.62 17.58
CA GLY A 63 3.08 -14.03 18.29
C GLY A 63 1.95 -13.04 18.06
N CYS A 64 1.03 -12.96 19.00
CA CYS A 64 0.02 -11.91 19.06
C CYS A 64 -0.06 -11.30 20.46
N PHE A 65 -0.64 -10.13 20.59
CA PHE A 65 -0.96 -9.52 21.88
C PHE A 65 -2.32 -8.82 21.81
N ARG A 66 -2.94 -8.61 22.96
CA ARG A 66 -4.21 -7.89 23.04
C ARG A 66 -3.95 -6.40 23.18
N LEU A 67 -4.53 -5.61 22.28
CA LEU A 67 -4.53 -4.16 22.34
C LEU A 67 -5.97 -3.67 22.40
N ARG A 68 -6.40 -3.24 23.60
CA ARG A 68 -7.80 -2.90 23.91
C ARG A 68 -8.72 -4.09 23.58
N ASP A 69 -9.59 -3.95 22.59
CA ASP A 69 -10.57 -4.95 22.15
C ASP A 69 -10.08 -5.81 20.96
N PHE A 70 -8.88 -5.55 20.45
CA PHE A 70 -8.33 -6.24 19.29
C PHE A 70 -7.19 -7.19 19.68
N VAL A 71 -7.08 -8.31 18.96
CA VAL A 71 -5.90 -9.19 18.98
C VAL A 71 -5.02 -8.81 17.80
N VAL A 72 -3.83 -8.32 18.09
CA VAL A 72 -2.91 -7.78 17.09
C VAL A 72 -1.77 -8.79 16.86
N PRO A 73 -1.57 -9.29 15.62
CA PRO A 73 -0.39 -10.04 15.26
C PRO A 73 0.87 -9.18 15.39
N CYS A 74 1.92 -9.76 15.96
CA CYS A 74 3.22 -9.12 16.16
C CYS A 74 4.25 -9.77 15.24
N VAL A 75 4.77 -8.97 14.30
CA VAL A 75 5.69 -9.36 13.23
C VAL A 75 7.07 -8.78 13.50
N SER A 76 8.12 -9.59 13.43
CA SER A 76 9.50 -9.12 13.53
C SER A 76 10.05 -8.77 12.15
N LEU A 77 10.32 -7.48 11.92
CA LEU A 77 11.03 -7.05 10.71
C LEU A 77 12.46 -7.56 10.68
N HIS A 78 13.11 -7.77 11.83
CA HIS A 78 14.44 -8.40 11.86
C HIS A 78 14.41 -9.80 11.24
N ARG A 79 13.45 -10.65 11.63
CA ARG A 79 13.31 -11.99 11.06
C ARG A 79 12.94 -11.95 9.58
N HIS A 80 12.12 -10.99 9.17
CA HIS A 80 11.70 -10.84 7.77
C HIS A 80 12.85 -10.36 6.87
N LEU A 81 13.64 -9.39 7.34
CA LEU A 81 14.79 -8.81 6.64
C LEU A 81 16.11 -9.55 6.90
N ASN A 82 16.05 -10.74 7.51
CA ASN A 82 17.21 -11.56 7.88
C ASN A 82 18.27 -10.79 8.68
N GLN A 83 17.84 -9.89 9.57
CA GLN A 83 18.70 -9.17 10.52
C GLN A 83 18.80 -9.91 11.86
N PRO A 84 19.87 -9.68 12.63
CA PRO A 84 19.97 -10.17 14.00
C PRO A 84 18.78 -9.72 14.85
N ALA A 85 18.32 -10.58 15.76
CA ALA A 85 17.24 -10.23 16.66
C ALA A 85 17.64 -9.04 17.55
N PRO A 86 16.71 -8.13 17.85
CA PRO A 86 17.01 -6.96 18.66
C PRO A 86 17.10 -7.30 20.15
N SER A 87 17.65 -6.38 20.94
CA SER A 87 17.53 -6.42 22.41
C SER A 87 16.06 -6.22 22.80
N PRO A 88 15.43 -7.17 23.52
CA PRO A 88 13.99 -7.10 23.83
C PRO A 88 13.57 -5.88 24.65
N ALA A 89 14.48 -5.31 25.44
CA ALA A 89 14.18 -4.20 26.35
C ALA A 89 13.98 -2.86 25.63
N ASP A 90 14.57 -2.70 24.45
CA ASP A 90 14.68 -1.39 23.78
C ASP A 90 13.80 -1.27 22.53
N CYS A 91 13.17 -2.37 22.11
CA CYS A 91 12.35 -2.41 20.91
C CYS A 91 11.11 -1.51 20.98
N LYS A 92 10.74 -0.97 19.82
CA LYS A 92 9.45 -0.34 19.57
C LYS A 92 8.59 -1.21 18.67
N LEU A 93 7.28 -1.00 18.73
CA LEU A 93 6.35 -1.57 17.77
C LEU A 93 5.71 -0.44 16.96
N ILE A 94 5.72 -0.56 15.65
CA ILE A 94 4.93 0.29 14.77
C ILE A 94 3.62 -0.45 14.52
N LEU A 95 2.50 0.07 15.05
CA LEU A 95 1.18 -0.45 14.76
C LEU A 95 0.70 0.15 13.44
N THR A 96 0.45 -0.70 12.46
CA THR A 96 -0.09 -0.30 11.16
C THR A 96 -1.52 -0.76 10.99
N GLU A 97 -2.27 -0.03 10.17
CA GLU A 97 -3.62 -0.40 9.77
C GLU A 97 -3.80 -0.12 8.28
N PHE A 98 -4.07 -1.18 7.52
CA PHE A 98 -4.39 -1.11 6.10
C PHE A 98 -5.24 -2.32 5.72
N ASN A 99 -6.13 -2.17 4.73
CA ASN A 99 -7.11 -3.19 4.33
C ASN A 99 -7.97 -3.70 5.51
N ARG A 100 -8.25 -2.84 6.50
CA ARG A 100 -8.94 -3.17 7.77
C ARG A 100 -8.23 -4.24 8.62
N SER A 101 -6.97 -4.54 8.31
CA SER A 101 -6.12 -5.45 9.07
C SER A 101 -5.12 -4.66 9.89
N GLN A 102 -4.95 -5.03 11.16
CA GLN A 102 -4.00 -4.40 12.07
C GLN A 102 -2.84 -5.35 12.32
N SER A 103 -1.63 -4.84 12.20
CA SER A 103 -0.40 -5.58 12.47
C SER A 103 0.59 -4.70 13.20
N ALA A 104 1.35 -5.28 14.13
CA ALA A 104 2.41 -4.58 14.84
C ALA A 104 3.77 -5.08 14.37
N PHE A 105 4.66 -4.17 14.01
CA PHE A 105 5.99 -4.49 13.49
C PHE A 105 7.08 -4.12 14.49
N VAL A 106 7.89 -5.10 14.89
CA VAL A 106 9.02 -4.91 15.79
C VAL A 106 10.15 -4.19 15.06
N VAL A 107 10.60 -3.08 15.64
CA VAL A 107 11.72 -2.25 15.17
C VAL A 107 12.65 -1.91 16.33
N ASP A 108 13.88 -1.51 16.02
CA ASP A 108 14.85 -1.10 17.06
C ASP A 108 14.43 0.23 17.66
N GLU A 109 14.29 1.25 16.81
CA GLU A 109 13.93 2.60 17.21
C GLU A 109 13.14 3.29 16.10
N VAL A 110 12.40 4.33 16.51
CA VAL A 110 11.70 5.24 15.61
C VAL A 110 12.37 6.60 15.73
N GLU A 111 12.85 7.15 14.60
CA GLU A 111 13.60 8.41 14.58
C GLU A 111 12.65 9.61 14.64
N ARG A 112 12.01 9.94 13.51
CA ARG A 112 11.05 11.05 13.38
C ARG A 112 10.23 10.91 12.11
N ILE A 113 9.19 11.75 12.01
CA ILE A 113 8.43 11.94 10.78
C ILE A 113 9.11 13.02 9.93
N HIS A 114 9.25 12.74 8.64
CA HIS A 114 9.74 13.67 7.63
C HIS A 114 8.63 13.97 6.63
N ARG A 115 8.38 15.25 6.36
CA ARG A 115 7.53 15.69 5.26
C ARG A 115 8.43 15.91 4.05
N ILE A 116 8.18 15.18 2.97
CA ILE A 116 9.02 15.20 1.76
C ILE A 116 8.15 15.31 0.51
N SER A 117 8.68 15.97 -0.51
CA SER A 117 8.03 16.01 -1.83
C SER A 117 8.12 14.64 -2.49
N TRP A 118 7.08 14.25 -3.23
CA TRP A 118 7.10 13.02 -4.03
C TRP A 118 8.27 12.97 -5.02
N GLU A 119 8.76 14.11 -5.49
CA GLU A 119 9.92 14.19 -6.39
C GLU A 119 11.24 13.72 -5.75
N GLN A 120 11.31 13.75 -4.41
CA GLN A 120 12.48 13.30 -3.65
C GLN A 120 12.43 11.79 -3.34
N ILE A 121 11.33 11.13 -3.71
CA ILE A 121 11.15 9.68 -3.59
C ILE A 121 11.46 9.08 -4.95
N LEU A 122 12.59 8.39 -5.02
CA LEU A 122 13.03 7.72 -6.24
C LEU A 122 12.57 6.26 -6.22
N PRO A 123 12.13 5.71 -7.35
CA PRO A 123 11.80 4.30 -7.43
C PRO A 123 13.02 3.46 -7.06
N ALA A 124 12.79 2.32 -6.39
CA ALA A 124 13.87 1.41 -6.07
C ALA A 124 14.55 0.88 -7.35
N PRO A 125 15.88 0.65 -7.34
CA PRO A 125 16.57 0.13 -8.52
C PRO A 125 15.97 -1.20 -9.00
N ALA A 126 15.85 -1.38 -10.32
CA ALA A 126 15.22 -2.57 -10.92
C ALA A 126 15.81 -3.90 -10.43
N LEU A 127 17.10 -3.95 -10.10
CA LEU A 127 17.75 -5.14 -9.54
C LEU A 127 17.17 -5.56 -8.17
N VAL A 128 16.65 -4.60 -7.40
CA VAL A 128 16.03 -4.81 -6.09
C VAL A 128 14.56 -5.20 -6.23
N THR A 129 13.85 -4.65 -7.22
CA THR A 129 12.42 -4.96 -7.47
C THR A 129 12.20 -6.22 -8.31
N ALA A 130 13.24 -6.71 -9.00
CA ALA A 130 13.21 -7.97 -9.76
C ALA A 130 13.14 -9.21 -8.85
N VAL A 131 13.56 -9.08 -7.60
CA VAL A 131 13.25 -10.06 -6.54
C VAL A 131 11.99 -9.57 -5.83
N ALA A 132 11.12 -10.49 -5.38
CA ALA A 132 9.93 -10.15 -4.60
C ALA A 132 10.36 -9.58 -3.23
N SER A 133 10.78 -8.32 -3.25
CA SER A 133 11.30 -7.57 -2.14
C SER A 133 10.25 -6.56 -1.71
N PRO A 134 10.01 -6.38 -0.40
CA PRO A 134 9.05 -5.39 0.10
C PRO A 134 9.56 -3.95 -0.04
N ILE A 135 10.46 -3.66 -0.98
CA ILE A 135 11.07 -2.35 -1.19
C ILE A 135 10.41 -1.68 -2.39
N THR A 136 9.73 -0.56 -2.16
CA THR A 136 9.07 0.21 -3.23
C THR A 136 9.92 1.35 -3.74
N ALA A 137 10.58 2.07 -2.84
CA ALA A 137 11.27 3.29 -3.17
C ALA A 137 12.45 3.56 -2.24
N VAL A 138 13.25 4.55 -2.62
CA VAL A 138 14.34 5.08 -1.82
C VAL A 138 14.25 6.60 -1.78
N THR A 139 14.59 7.19 -0.64
CA THR A 139 14.74 8.64 -0.52
C THR A 139 16.03 8.97 0.21
N CYS A 140 16.64 10.11 -0.13
CA CYS A 140 17.85 10.58 0.51
C CYS A 140 17.50 11.68 1.51
N LEU A 141 17.66 11.39 2.79
CA LEU A 141 17.42 12.36 3.87
C LEU A 141 18.73 12.69 4.57
N GLU A 142 18.71 13.72 5.43
CA GLU A 142 19.81 13.96 6.37
C GLU A 142 20.12 12.67 7.15
N GLY A 143 21.39 12.27 7.16
CA GLY A 143 21.83 11.00 7.76
C GLY A 143 21.85 9.80 6.82
N GLY A 144 21.53 9.97 5.53
CA GLY A 144 21.71 8.97 4.48
C GLY A 144 20.42 8.45 3.88
N LEU A 145 20.55 7.35 3.14
CA LEU A 145 19.46 6.73 2.39
C LEU A 145 18.42 6.09 3.33
N VAL A 146 17.14 6.31 3.02
CA VAL A 146 15.99 5.67 3.65
C VAL A 146 15.28 4.81 2.63
N ILE A 147 15.07 3.54 2.97
CA ILE A 147 14.40 2.57 2.11
C ILE A 147 12.92 2.52 2.50
N MET A 148 12.04 2.80 1.55
CA MET A 148 10.59 2.72 1.73
C MET A 148 10.15 1.27 1.65
N LEU A 149 9.45 0.80 2.70
CA LEU A 149 8.90 -0.54 2.74
C LEU A 149 7.41 -0.57 2.40
N ASP A 150 7.01 -1.57 1.63
CA ASP A 150 5.63 -1.97 1.39
C ASP A 150 5.21 -2.98 2.48
N PHE A 151 4.49 -2.48 3.48
CA PHE A 151 3.98 -3.28 4.58
C PHE A 151 2.81 -4.17 4.17
N GLU A 152 2.08 -3.84 3.10
CA GLU A 152 1.07 -4.75 2.53
C GLU A 152 1.73 -6.02 1.99
N THR A 153 2.81 -5.87 1.22
CA THR A 153 3.60 -7.00 0.69
C THR A 153 4.13 -7.87 1.82
N ILE A 154 4.72 -7.28 2.87
CA ILE A 154 5.22 -8.02 4.03
C ILE A 154 4.09 -8.81 4.71
N THR A 155 2.92 -8.19 4.87
CA THR A 155 1.78 -8.84 5.54
C THR A 155 1.22 -9.99 4.70
N ALA A 156 1.09 -9.79 3.39
CA ALA A 156 0.60 -10.81 2.47
C ALA A 156 1.53 -12.04 2.39
N GLU A 157 2.85 -11.83 2.42
CA GLU A 157 3.83 -12.93 2.46
C GLU A 157 3.73 -13.75 3.75
N ILE A 158 3.41 -13.08 4.86
CA ILE A 158 3.40 -13.68 6.19
C ILE A 158 2.09 -14.39 6.50
N SER A 159 0.96 -13.94 5.96
CA SER A 159 -0.36 -14.46 6.32
C SER A 159 -0.67 -15.83 5.69
N GLN A 160 0.16 -16.36 4.80
CA GLN A 160 -0.19 -17.48 3.90
C GLN A 160 -1.47 -17.23 3.08
N GLU A 161 -2.04 -16.03 3.15
CA GLU A 161 -3.06 -15.56 2.21
C GLU A 161 -2.33 -15.06 0.97
N ALA A 162 -1.65 -15.98 0.28
CA ALA A 162 -1.75 -15.93 -1.16
C ALA A 162 -3.24 -16.09 -1.43
N SER A 163 -3.93 -14.97 -1.62
CA SER A 163 -5.27 -14.93 -2.19
C SER A 163 -5.20 -15.63 -3.55
N GLU A 164 -5.26 -16.95 -3.56
CA GLU A 164 -6.00 -17.67 -4.56
C GLU A 164 -7.44 -17.24 -4.35
N GLY A 165 -7.79 -16.05 -4.82
CA GLY A 165 -9.15 -15.56 -4.83
C GLY A 165 -9.96 -16.63 -5.53
N GLY A 166 -10.76 -17.38 -4.76
CA GLY A 166 -11.66 -18.36 -5.31
C GLY A 166 -12.58 -17.69 -6.32
N ALA A 167 -13.05 -18.44 -7.31
CA ALA A 167 -14.00 -17.90 -8.28
C ALA A 167 -15.18 -17.24 -7.55
N VAL A 168 -15.35 -15.94 -7.76
CA VAL A 168 -16.47 -15.20 -7.15
C VAL A 168 -17.74 -15.53 -7.92
N GLU A 169 -18.83 -15.79 -7.21
CA GLU A 169 -20.15 -16.05 -7.81
C GLU A 169 -20.51 -14.98 -8.86
N ASN A 170 -21.16 -15.39 -9.95
CA ASN A 170 -21.62 -14.50 -11.02
C ASN A 170 -23.16 -14.41 -11.04
N PRO A 171 -23.79 -13.82 -10.01
CA PRO A 171 -25.24 -13.85 -9.84
C PRO A 171 -26.00 -13.09 -10.94
N HIS A 172 -25.31 -12.22 -11.67
CA HIS A 172 -25.88 -11.41 -12.75
C HIS A 172 -25.54 -11.95 -14.16
N ASP A 173 -24.93 -13.13 -14.25
CA ASP A 173 -24.52 -13.78 -15.50
C ASP A 173 -23.77 -12.83 -16.46
N VAL A 174 -22.89 -12.00 -15.89
CA VAL A 174 -22.10 -11.06 -16.68
C VAL A 174 -21.15 -11.84 -17.57
N ALA A 175 -21.05 -11.48 -18.85
CA ALA A 175 -20.06 -12.02 -19.78
C ALA A 175 -18.65 -11.49 -19.45
N ARG A 176 -18.12 -11.87 -18.28
CA ARG A 176 -16.87 -11.34 -17.70
C ARG A 176 -15.66 -11.40 -18.64
N GLY A 177 -15.60 -12.42 -19.50
CA GLY A 177 -14.53 -12.57 -20.50
C GLY A 177 -14.55 -11.51 -21.62
N GLN A 178 -15.62 -10.74 -21.76
CA GLN A 178 -15.73 -9.63 -22.71
C GLN A 178 -15.50 -8.26 -22.08
N VAL A 179 -15.45 -8.19 -20.75
CA VAL A 179 -15.27 -6.94 -20.00
C VAL A 179 -13.79 -6.58 -19.94
N ARG A 180 -13.44 -5.40 -20.45
CA ARG A 180 -12.08 -4.84 -20.43
C ARG A 180 -11.86 -4.07 -19.14
N VAL A 181 -10.99 -4.60 -18.29
CA VAL A 181 -10.66 -3.99 -16.99
C VAL A 181 -9.25 -3.42 -17.05
N VAL A 182 -9.12 -2.14 -16.72
CA VAL A 182 -7.82 -1.49 -16.47
C VAL A 182 -7.60 -1.39 -14.97
N VAL A 183 -6.43 -1.82 -14.50
CA VAL A 183 -6.02 -1.74 -13.10
C VAL A 183 -4.81 -0.81 -12.98
N ALA A 184 -4.80 0.11 -12.02
CA ALA A 184 -3.64 0.94 -11.70
C ALA A 184 -3.34 0.86 -10.20
N ASP A 185 -2.15 0.37 -9.83
CA ASP A 185 -1.74 0.19 -8.42
C ASP A 185 -0.21 0.14 -8.33
N ASP A 186 0.41 0.86 -7.39
CA ASP A 186 1.87 0.92 -7.27
C ASP A 186 2.47 -0.26 -6.48
N SER A 187 1.66 -0.96 -5.68
CA SER A 187 2.07 -2.18 -5.01
C SER A 187 1.95 -3.37 -5.97
N ALA A 188 3.11 -3.92 -6.37
CA ALA A 188 3.16 -5.10 -7.22
C ALA A 188 2.40 -6.30 -6.61
N THR A 189 2.32 -6.40 -5.29
CA THR A 189 1.61 -7.48 -4.61
C THR A 189 0.10 -7.30 -4.64
N VAL A 190 -0.39 -6.10 -4.30
CA VAL A 190 -1.83 -5.79 -4.38
C VAL A 190 -2.31 -5.92 -5.82
N ARG A 191 -1.56 -5.35 -6.76
CA ARG A 191 -1.87 -5.42 -8.19
C ARG A 191 -1.95 -6.87 -8.70
N ARG A 192 -1.01 -7.73 -8.31
CA ARG A 192 -1.06 -9.18 -8.62
C ARG A 192 -2.28 -9.88 -7.98
N ALA A 193 -2.62 -9.55 -6.74
CA ALA A 193 -3.77 -10.14 -6.06
C ALA A 193 -5.10 -9.73 -6.70
N VAL A 194 -5.25 -8.45 -7.09
CA VAL A 194 -6.41 -7.93 -7.83
C VAL A 194 -6.52 -8.62 -9.19
N GLU A 195 -5.42 -8.70 -9.95
CA GLU A 195 -5.41 -9.36 -11.25
C GLU A 195 -5.77 -10.85 -11.13
N ALA A 196 -5.18 -11.58 -10.18
CA ALA A 196 -5.49 -12.98 -9.94
C ALA A 196 -6.98 -13.18 -9.59
N THR A 197 -7.53 -12.35 -8.71
CA THR A 197 -8.94 -12.40 -8.31
C THR A 197 -9.87 -12.17 -9.50
N LEU A 198 -9.58 -11.17 -10.34
CA LEU A 198 -10.34 -10.88 -11.56
C LEU A 198 -10.27 -12.07 -12.53
N ARG A 199 -9.07 -12.58 -12.79
CA ARG A 199 -8.87 -13.71 -13.74
C ARG A 199 -9.55 -14.98 -13.26
N ASN A 200 -9.41 -15.34 -11.98
CA ASN A 200 -10.08 -16.49 -11.38
C ASN A 200 -11.61 -16.35 -11.38
N SER A 201 -12.10 -15.11 -11.40
CA SER A 201 -13.53 -14.79 -11.53
C SER A 201 -14.03 -14.79 -12.98
N GLY A 202 -13.16 -15.04 -13.97
CA GLY A 202 -13.55 -15.15 -15.38
C GLY A 202 -13.33 -13.89 -16.23
N TYR A 203 -12.70 -12.84 -15.68
CA TYR A 203 -12.29 -11.67 -16.45
C TYR A 203 -10.99 -11.96 -17.19
N THR A 204 -11.04 -12.08 -18.52
CA THR A 204 -9.86 -12.44 -19.33
C THR A 204 -9.12 -11.22 -19.89
N GLN A 205 -9.79 -10.08 -20.01
CA GLN A 205 -9.27 -8.85 -20.60
C GLN A 205 -8.85 -7.83 -19.52
N VAL A 206 -7.90 -8.23 -18.67
CA VAL A 206 -7.33 -7.38 -17.61
C VAL A 206 -5.99 -6.82 -18.08
N THR A 207 -5.80 -5.49 -17.97
CA THR A 207 -4.54 -4.79 -18.25
C THR A 207 -4.15 -3.96 -17.01
N SER A 208 -2.93 -4.10 -16.51
CA SER A 208 -2.48 -3.48 -15.26
C SER A 208 -1.30 -2.52 -15.45
N PHE A 209 -1.26 -1.44 -14.67
CA PHE A 209 -0.21 -0.41 -14.68
C PHE A 209 0.29 -0.10 -13.27
N GLU A 210 1.51 0.41 -13.16
CA GLU A 210 2.17 0.69 -11.88
C GLU A 210 1.82 2.05 -11.28
N HIS A 211 1.23 2.95 -12.06
CA HIS A 211 0.79 4.26 -11.57
C HIS A 211 -0.21 4.92 -12.54
N GLY A 212 -0.95 5.93 -12.06
CA GLY A 212 -2.05 6.54 -12.80
C GLY A 212 -1.64 7.14 -14.14
N ALA A 213 -0.42 7.69 -14.25
CA ALA A 213 0.05 8.33 -15.48
C ALA A 213 0.26 7.33 -16.63
N GLN A 214 0.73 6.10 -16.33
CA GLN A 214 0.85 5.03 -17.33
C GLN A 214 -0.54 4.62 -17.84
N ALA A 215 -1.47 4.37 -16.92
CA ALA A 215 -2.84 4.01 -17.26
C ALA A 215 -3.51 5.10 -18.11
N TRP A 216 -3.35 6.37 -17.72
CA TRP A 216 -3.91 7.50 -18.45
C TRP A 216 -3.38 7.63 -19.88
N ASN A 217 -2.07 7.53 -20.06
CA ASN A 217 -1.47 7.61 -21.39
C ASN A 217 -1.92 6.45 -22.27
N TRP A 218 -1.92 5.23 -21.73
CA TRP A 218 -2.40 4.05 -22.46
C TRP A 218 -3.86 4.19 -22.88
N LEU A 219 -4.75 4.66 -21.99
CA LEU A 219 -6.16 4.88 -22.31
C LEU A 219 -6.35 5.86 -23.47
N LYS A 220 -5.63 6.99 -23.46
CA LYS A 220 -5.68 7.97 -24.55
C LYS A 220 -5.15 7.39 -25.86
N ASP A 221 -4.00 6.74 -25.81
CA ASP A 221 -3.35 6.21 -27.02
C ASP A 221 -4.25 5.17 -27.70
N ARG A 222 -4.82 4.24 -26.90
CA ARG A 222 -5.75 3.24 -27.42
C ARG A 222 -7.06 3.84 -27.93
N LEU A 223 -7.58 4.87 -27.26
CA LEU A 223 -8.76 5.57 -27.74
C LEU A 223 -8.50 6.32 -29.05
N ASN A 224 -7.33 6.91 -29.22
CA ASN A 224 -6.91 7.55 -30.47
C ASN A 224 -6.78 6.52 -31.60
N GLU A 225 -6.32 5.29 -31.29
CA GLU A 225 -6.23 4.20 -32.26
C GLU A 225 -7.60 3.64 -32.68
N THR A 226 -8.50 3.39 -31.72
CA THR A 226 -9.77 2.70 -32.00
C THR A 226 -10.93 3.64 -32.34
N GLY A 227 -10.91 4.87 -31.83
CA GLY A 227 -12.02 5.82 -31.90
C GLY A 227 -13.28 5.46 -31.09
N ASP A 228 -13.36 4.25 -30.51
CA ASP A 228 -14.48 3.78 -29.70
C ASP A 228 -14.00 3.30 -28.32
N VAL A 229 -14.46 4.01 -27.27
CA VAL A 229 -14.14 3.71 -25.87
C VAL A 229 -14.51 2.29 -25.47
N ARG A 230 -15.59 1.72 -26.04
CA ARG A 230 -16.06 0.36 -25.73
C ARG A 230 -15.12 -0.72 -26.24
N GLN A 231 -14.19 -0.38 -27.13
CA GLN A 231 -13.13 -1.29 -27.58
C GLN A 231 -11.86 -1.17 -26.71
N VAL A 232 -11.79 -0.15 -25.86
CA VAL A 232 -10.62 0.17 -25.03
C VAL A 232 -10.83 -0.30 -23.60
N VAL A 233 -11.91 0.14 -22.95
CA VAL A 233 -12.11 -0.07 -21.51
C VAL A 233 -13.59 -0.04 -21.14
N ASP A 234 -13.98 -0.94 -20.24
CA ASP A 234 -15.33 -1.01 -19.66
C ASP A 234 -15.32 -0.62 -18.18
N LEU A 235 -14.20 -0.82 -17.47
CA LEU A 235 -14.03 -0.51 -16.06
C LEU A 235 -12.58 -0.13 -15.76
N VAL A 236 -12.38 0.90 -14.95
CA VAL A 236 -11.08 1.22 -14.33
C VAL A 236 -11.14 0.94 -12.84
N ILE A 237 -10.16 0.22 -12.33
CA ILE A 237 -9.90 0.03 -10.90
C ILE A 237 -8.57 0.73 -10.61
N SER A 238 -8.55 1.66 -9.68
CA SER A 238 -7.33 2.40 -9.35
C SER A 238 -7.12 2.44 -7.85
N ASP A 239 -5.90 2.18 -7.40
CA ASP A 239 -5.49 2.59 -6.07
C ASP A 239 -5.56 4.13 -5.97
N VAL A 240 -5.79 4.63 -4.76
CA VAL A 240 -5.83 6.07 -4.49
C VAL A 240 -4.42 6.64 -4.37
N GLU A 241 -3.51 5.98 -3.67
CA GLU A 241 -2.18 6.48 -3.32
C GLU A 241 -1.11 5.92 -4.25
N MET A 242 -0.92 6.56 -5.40
CA MET A 242 0.13 6.18 -6.35
C MET A 242 1.14 7.32 -6.58
N PRO A 243 2.42 7.01 -6.84
CA PRO A 243 3.42 8.01 -7.22
C PRO A 243 3.11 8.60 -8.61
N SER A 244 3.66 9.79 -8.89
CA SER A 244 3.49 10.56 -10.14
C SER A 244 2.07 11.06 -10.43
N MET A 245 1.07 10.18 -10.44
CA MET A 245 -0.35 10.52 -10.60
C MET A 245 -1.17 9.57 -9.74
N ASP A 246 -1.83 10.15 -8.74
CA ASP A 246 -2.71 9.44 -7.82
C ASP A 246 -4.04 9.03 -8.47
N GLY A 247 -4.82 8.19 -7.78
CA GLY A 247 -6.10 7.68 -8.29
C GLY A 247 -7.16 8.75 -8.49
N PHE A 248 -7.13 9.84 -7.70
CA PHE A 248 -8.06 10.96 -7.85
C PHE A 248 -7.77 11.76 -9.11
N HIS A 249 -6.50 12.05 -9.40
CA HIS A 249 -6.07 12.73 -10.62
C HIS A 249 -6.36 11.87 -11.86
N LEU A 250 -6.09 10.56 -11.80
CA LEU A 250 -6.48 9.64 -12.88
C LEU A 250 -8.00 9.68 -13.11
N THR A 251 -8.79 9.56 -12.04
CA THR A 251 -10.26 9.61 -12.10
C THR A 251 -10.73 10.92 -12.71
N ARG A 252 -10.19 12.06 -12.25
CA ARG A 252 -10.52 13.38 -12.77
C ARG A 252 -10.23 13.48 -14.27
N ASN A 253 -9.05 13.05 -14.72
CA ASN A 253 -8.70 13.04 -16.14
C ASN A 253 -9.68 12.21 -16.98
N ILE A 254 -10.09 11.03 -16.49
CA ILE A 254 -11.10 10.17 -17.13
C ILE A 254 -12.45 10.90 -17.19
N LYS A 255 -12.88 11.54 -16.09
CA LYS A 255 -14.18 12.22 -15.99
C LYS A 255 -14.27 13.53 -16.77
N GLU A 256 -13.16 14.23 -16.98
CA GLU A 256 -13.11 15.44 -17.80
C GLU A 256 -13.00 15.13 -19.31
N HIS A 257 -12.59 13.92 -19.68
CA HIS A 257 -12.41 13.56 -21.08
C HIS A 257 -13.75 13.22 -21.79
N PRO A 258 -14.09 13.85 -22.94
CA PRO A 258 -15.41 13.76 -23.56
C PRO A 258 -15.92 12.33 -23.84
N GLN A 259 -15.02 11.43 -24.22
CA GLN A 259 -15.32 10.04 -24.57
C GLN A 259 -15.14 9.06 -23.40
N LEU A 260 -14.35 9.40 -22.36
CA LEU A 260 -14.06 8.49 -21.24
C LEU A 260 -14.91 8.79 -20.00
N ARG A 261 -15.57 9.95 -19.92
CA ARG A 261 -16.30 10.40 -18.73
C ARG A 261 -17.34 9.42 -18.18
N ASN A 262 -17.92 8.59 -19.05
CA ASN A 262 -18.92 7.59 -18.69
C ASN A 262 -18.32 6.25 -18.25
N VAL A 263 -17.01 6.04 -18.41
CA VAL A 263 -16.34 4.83 -17.93
C VAL A 263 -16.42 4.81 -16.40
N PRO A 264 -16.96 3.75 -15.78
CA PRO A 264 -16.95 3.61 -14.33
C PRO A 264 -15.52 3.47 -13.81
N VAL A 265 -15.24 4.17 -12.71
CA VAL A 265 -13.95 4.12 -12.01
C VAL A 265 -14.23 3.69 -10.58
N VAL A 266 -13.59 2.61 -10.14
CA VAL A 266 -13.62 2.12 -8.77
C VAL A 266 -12.30 2.49 -8.12
N LEU A 267 -12.36 3.34 -7.10
CA LEU A 267 -11.21 3.63 -6.27
C LEU A 267 -11.06 2.54 -5.21
N TYR A 268 -9.96 1.82 -5.30
CA TYR A 268 -9.48 0.92 -4.28
C TYR A 268 -8.56 1.71 -3.35
N SER A 269 -8.67 1.51 -2.04
CA SER A 269 -7.78 2.20 -1.09
C SER A 269 -7.51 1.29 0.09
N SER A 270 -6.24 1.21 0.46
CA SER A 270 -5.78 0.51 1.67
C SER A 270 -6.27 1.18 2.95
N ILE A 271 -6.69 2.47 2.89
CA ILE A 271 -7.20 3.23 4.03
C ILE A 271 -8.49 3.95 3.62
N VAL A 272 -9.63 3.47 4.12
CA VAL A 272 -10.91 4.15 3.94
C VAL A 272 -11.06 5.24 5.01
N THR A 273 -10.67 6.47 4.70
CA THR A 273 -11.02 7.64 5.51
C THR A 273 -12.35 8.26 5.02
N PRO A 274 -13.16 8.88 5.89
CA PRO A 274 -14.38 9.58 5.48
C PRO A 274 -14.13 10.69 4.45
N ASP A 275 -12.93 11.28 4.44
CA ASP A 275 -12.55 12.32 3.48
C ASP A 275 -12.23 11.76 2.09
N ASN A 276 -11.68 10.53 2.00
CA ASN A 276 -11.51 9.85 0.71
C ASN A 276 -12.86 9.60 0.02
N HIS A 277 -13.93 9.38 0.79
CA HIS A 277 -15.29 9.20 0.29
C HIS A 277 -15.96 10.48 -0.24
N LYS A 278 -15.49 11.67 0.17
CA LYS A 278 -16.04 12.96 -0.30
C LYS A 278 -15.37 13.47 -1.58
N LYS A 279 -14.20 12.92 -1.92
CA LYS A 279 -13.37 13.36 -3.05
C LYS A 279 -13.62 12.56 -4.34
N GLY A 280 -14.40 11.48 -4.28
CA GLY A 280 -14.79 10.64 -5.41
C GLY A 280 -16.13 9.97 -5.19
#